data_AF-A0A9E6BUL9-F1
#
_entry.id   AF-A0A9E6BUL9-F1
#
_cell.length_a   1.000
_cell.length_b   1.000
_cell.length_c   1.000
_cell.angle_alpha   90.00
_cell.angle_beta   90.00
_cell.angle_gamma   90.00
#
_symmetry.space_group_name_H-M   'P 1'
#
loop_
_entity.id
_entity.type
_entity.pdbx_description
1 polymer ?
#
loop_
_entity_poly.entity_id
_entity_poly.type
_entity_poly.pdbx_seq_one_letter_code
_entity_poly.pdbx_strand_id
1 'polypeptide(L)'
;MLRSFIIRALLTGWLLGSGLTQAAFAEDATEISNIGFVFYTKSYAPGTLNARWMFTTEYGGPGLATGGPVEGFAGNYHVRYFYENGEFSDEYDLVIEKTGDAYKAKWLVNGQVQAIGVGMEVENGLAIGWRRVAD
;
A
#
# COMPACT_ATOMS: atom_id res chain seq x y z
N MET A 1 28.29 -65.79 20.84
CA MET A 1 27.44 -66.66 21.69
C MET A 1 26.15 -65.89 21.95
N LEU A 2 25.08 -66.22 21.21
CA LEU A 2 23.85 -66.86 21.72
C LEU A 2 23.09 -65.90 22.66
N ARG A 3 21.89 -65.35 22.38
CA ARG A 3 20.66 -66.01 21.95
C ARG A 3 19.64 -65.01 21.36
N SER A 4 18.95 -65.49 20.33
CA SER A 4 17.66 -65.02 19.82
C SER A 4 16.56 -65.07 20.89
N PHE A 5 15.61 -64.14 20.87
CA PHE A 5 14.20 -64.41 21.17
C PHE A 5 13.28 -63.50 20.34
N ILE A 6 12.50 -64.15 19.47
CA ILE A 6 11.33 -63.61 18.77
C ILE A 6 10.13 -63.75 19.71
N ILE A 7 9.34 -62.70 19.90
CA ILE A 7 7.92 -62.84 20.24
C ILE A 7 7.11 -61.88 19.35
N ARG A 8 6.31 -62.47 18.46
CA ARG A 8 5.17 -61.82 17.80
C ARG A 8 4.00 -61.82 18.79
N ALA A 9 3.37 -60.68 18.99
CA ALA A 9 1.99 -60.61 19.45
C ALA A 9 1.27 -59.56 18.61
N LEU A 10 0.44 -60.04 17.69
CA LEU A 10 -0.60 -59.28 17.00
C LEU A 10 -1.73 -59.04 18.01
N LEU A 11 -2.12 -57.78 18.19
CA LEU A 11 -3.45 -57.45 18.67
C LEU A 11 -3.99 -56.26 17.90
N THR A 12 -4.96 -56.57 17.05
CA THR A 12 -5.90 -55.65 16.41
C THR A 12 -6.81 -55.03 17.46
N GLY A 13 -6.87 -53.70 17.50
CA GLY A 13 -7.92 -52.92 18.14
C GLY A 13 -8.31 -51.77 17.22
N TRP A 14 -9.41 -51.94 16.49
CA TRP A 14 -10.11 -50.86 15.79
C TRP A 14 -11.18 -50.33 16.73
N LEU A 15 -11.26 -48.99 16.92
CA LEU A 15 -12.50 -48.19 16.89
C LEU A 15 -12.22 -46.73 17.31
N LEU A 16 -12.39 -45.85 16.33
CA LEU A 16 -13.05 -44.53 16.38
C LEU A 16 -12.59 -43.51 17.44
N GLY A 17 -11.74 -42.58 16.99
CA GLY A 17 -11.68 -41.22 17.51
C GLY A 17 -11.89 -40.25 16.35
N SER A 18 -13.07 -39.66 16.30
CA SER A 18 -13.56 -38.67 15.34
C SER A 18 -12.55 -37.57 15.03
N GLY A 19 -12.47 -37.22 13.74
CA GLY A 19 -11.54 -36.25 13.20
C GLY A 19 -11.64 -34.89 13.88
N LEU A 20 -10.53 -34.48 14.49
CA LEU A 20 -10.17 -33.07 14.47
C LEU A 20 -9.45 -32.86 13.15
N THR A 21 -10.22 -32.49 12.13
CA THR A 21 -9.68 -31.80 10.97
C THR A 21 -9.03 -30.55 11.53
N GLN A 22 -7.72 -30.57 11.70
CA GLN A 22 -6.97 -29.34 11.89
C GLN A 22 -7.29 -28.55 10.63
N ALA A 23 -8.16 -27.54 10.76
CA ALA A 23 -8.32 -26.57 9.70
C ALA A 23 -6.92 -26.01 9.52
N ALA A 24 -6.27 -26.40 8.42
CA ALA A 24 -5.16 -25.65 7.91
C ALA A 24 -5.76 -24.27 7.67
N PHE A 25 -5.48 -23.34 8.58
CA PHE A 25 -5.52 -21.94 8.23
C PHE A 25 -4.52 -21.86 7.09
N ALA A 26 -5.04 -21.88 5.86
CA ALA A 26 -4.29 -21.35 4.74
C ALA A 26 -3.93 -19.95 5.21
N GLU A 27 -2.67 -19.78 5.60
CA GLU A 27 -2.05 -18.48 5.70
C GLU A 27 -2.31 -17.89 4.32
N ASP A 28 -3.28 -16.99 4.22
CA ASP A 28 -3.50 -16.20 3.03
C ASP A 28 -2.17 -15.50 2.84
N ALA A 29 -1.34 -16.04 1.94
CA ALA A 29 -0.09 -15.45 1.53
C ALA A 29 -0.51 -14.08 1.02
N THR A 30 -0.34 -13.07 1.87
CA THR A 30 -0.95 -11.78 1.66
C THR A 30 -0.27 -11.24 0.41
N GLU A 31 -0.97 -11.24 -0.72
CA GLU A 31 -0.52 -10.51 -1.89
C GLU A 31 -0.49 -9.04 -1.45
N ILE A 32 0.67 -8.57 -1.01
CA ILE A 32 0.88 -7.16 -0.69
C ILE A 32 0.74 -6.43 -2.01
N SER A 33 -0.48 -5.95 -2.27
CA SER A 33 -0.78 -5.20 -3.48
C SER A 33 0.11 -3.96 -3.49
N ASN A 34 0.96 -3.81 -4.50
CA ASN A 34 1.87 -2.66 -4.57
C ASN A 34 1.15 -1.41 -5.12
N ILE A 35 -0.01 -1.10 -4.56
CA ILE A 35 -0.89 -0.04 -5.03
C ILE A 35 -1.36 0.82 -3.85
N GLY A 36 -1.71 2.06 -4.16
CA GLY A 36 -2.31 2.97 -3.21
C GLY A 36 -3.21 3.98 -3.90
N PHE A 37 -3.76 4.85 -3.09
CA PHE A 37 -4.64 5.93 -3.52
C PHE A 37 -4.27 7.22 -2.78
N VAL A 38 -4.43 8.35 -3.45
CA VAL A 38 -4.34 9.66 -2.81
C VAL A 38 -5.39 10.60 -3.37
N PHE A 39 -6.01 11.34 -2.48
CA PHE A 39 -6.93 12.42 -2.82
C PHE A 39 -6.33 13.75 -2.40
N TYR A 40 -6.15 14.64 -3.36
CA TYR A 40 -5.67 16.00 -3.13
C TYR A 40 -6.79 17.01 -3.19
N THR A 41 -6.82 17.93 -2.25
CA THR A 41 -7.66 19.12 -2.30
C THR A 41 -6.80 20.37 -2.22
N LYS A 42 -7.26 21.46 -2.84
CA LYS A 42 -6.60 22.76 -2.69
C LYS A 42 -6.72 23.21 -1.24
N SER A 43 -5.63 23.70 -0.67
CA SER A 43 -5.65 24.32 0.65
C SER A 43 -5.99 25.82 0.54
N TYR A 44 -6.18 26.49 1.68
CA TYR A 44 -6.36 27.94 1.73
C TYR A 44 -5.10 28.72 1.33
N ALA A 45 -3.91 28.12 1.48
CA ALA A 45 -2.66 28.74 1.08
C ALA A 45 -2.38 28.47 -0.41
N PRO A 46 -2.17 29.50 -1.25
CA PRO A 46 -1.80 29.31 -2.65
C PRO A 46 -0.56 28.42 -2.82
N GLY A 47 -0.53 27.59 -3.86
CA GLY A 47 0.61 26.70 -4.11
C GLY A 47 0.68 25.47 -3.20
N THR A 48 -0.39 25.18 -2.44
CA THR A 48 -0.42 24.05 -1.52
C THR A 48 -1.66 23.17 -1.69
N LEU A 49 -1.47 21.87 -1.47
CA LEU A 49 -2.53 20.86 -1.51
C LEU A 49 -2.56 20.09 -0.18
N ASN A 50 -3.76 19.85 0.34
CA ASN A 50 -3.96 18.84 1.37
C ASN A 50 -4.06 17.47 0.70
N ALA A 51 -3.53 16.43 1.35
CA ALA A 51 -3.63 15.06 0.88
C ALA A 51 -4.30 14.16 1.92
N ARG A 52 -5.07 13.19 1.43
CA ARG A 52 -5.43 11.97 2.17
C ARG A 52 -4.97 10.78 1.35
N TRP A 53 -4.09 9.96 1.92
CA TRP A 53 -3.44 8.88 1.21
C TRP A 53 -3.67 7.54 1.91
N MET A 54 -3.57 6.48 1.12
CA MET A 54 -3.48 5.11 1.60
C MET A 54 -2.56 4.28 0.71
N PHE A 55 -1.88 3.31 1.30
CA PHE A 55 -1.14 2.26 0.62
C PHE A 55 -1.70 0.92 1.08
N THR A 56 -2.09 0.10 0.11
CA THR A 56 -2.97 -1.06 0.33
C THR A 56 -4.22 -0.62 1.12
N THR A 57 -4.73 -1.47 2.01
CA THR A 57 -5.72 -1.12 3.03
C THR A 57 -5.12 -0.99 4.43
N GLU A 58 -3.79 -1.09 4.55
CA GLU A 58 -3.10 -1.18 5.84
C GLU A 58 -2.56 0.15 6.33
N TYR A 59 -2.05 0.98 5.41
CA TYR A 59 -1.38 2.24 5.76
C TYR A 59 -2.11 3.42 5.13
N GLY A 60 -2.10 4.55 5.82
CA GLY A 60 -2.65 5.79 5.31
C GLY A 60 -2.59 6.91 6.32
N GLY A 61 -3.04 8.08 5.90
CA GLY A 61 -3.09 9.25 6.74
C GLY A 61 -3.20 10.56 5.95
N PRO A 62 -2.95 11.70 6.62
CA PRO A 62 -2.92 13.00 5.98
C PRO A 62 -1.58 13.25 5.28
N GLY A 63 -1.55 14.26 4.41
CA GLY A 63 -0.32 14.81 3.86
C GLY A 63 -0.49 16.26 3.44
N LEU A 64 0.63 16.91 3.14
CA LEU A 64 0.70 18.30 2.73
C LEU A 64 1.71 18.46 1.60
N ALA A 65 1.26 18.93 0.45
CA ALA A 65 2.08 19.31 -0.69
C ALA A 65 2.24 20.84 -0.75
N THR A 66 3.44 21.32 -1.01
CA THR A 66 3.79 22.76 -1.02
C THR A 66 4.68 23.11 -2.19
N GLY A 67 4.76 24.40 -2.54
CA GLY A 67 5.66 24.90 -3.59
C GLY A 67 5.11 24.76 -5.02
N GLY A 68 3.85 24.33 -5.17
CA GLY A 68 3.21 24.20 -6.47
C GLY A 68 2.64 25.51 -7.02
N PRO A 69 1.93 25.43 -8.16
CA PRO A 69 1.29 26.58 -8.80
C PRO A 69 0.17 27.16 -7.93
N VAL A 70 -0.09 28.46 -8.12
CA VAL A 70 -1.19 29.18 -7.47
C VAL A 70 -2.55 28.58 -7.83
N GLU A 71 -2.71 28.11 -9.07
CA GLU A 71 -3.96 27.55 -9.58
C GLU A 71 -3.78 26.15 -10.15
N GLY A 72 -4.87 25.39 -10.15
CA GLY A 72 -4.89 24.01 -10.65
C GLY A 72 -4.17 23.02 -9.74
N PHE A 73 -3.96 21.81 -10.27
CA PHE A 73 -3.22 20.74 -9.61
C PHE A 73 -1.91 20.36 -10.33
N ALA A 74 -1.75 20.76 -11.60
CA ALA A 74 -0.60 20.38 -12.40
C ALA A 74 0.60 21.27 -12.09
N GLY A 75 1.66 20.69 -11.52
CA GLY A 75 2.89 21.38 -11.18
C GLY A 75 3.84 20.52 -10.36
N ASN A 76 4.90 21.15 -9.88
CA ASN A 76 5.91 20.52 -9.05
C ASN A 76 5.68 20.92 -7.59
N TYR A 77 5.70 19.95 -6.69
CA TYR A 77 5.48 20.14 -5.27
C TYR A 77 6.55 19.41 -4.49
N HIS A 78 6.78 19.85 -3.25
CA HIS A 78 7.38 19.03 -2.21
C HIS A 78 6.25 18.54 -1.29
N VAL A 79 6.10 17.23 -1.14
CA VAL A 79 5.01 16.60 -0.37
C VAL A 79 5.54 15.79 0.80
N ARG A 80 4.88 15.93 1.94
CA ARG A 80 5.11 15.12 3.15
C ARG A 80 3.84 14.39 3.54
N TYR A 81 3.98 13.11 3.86
CA TYR A 81 2.92 12.24 4.32
C TYR A 81 3.13 11.83 5.76
N PHE A 82 2.03 11.66 6.47
CA PHE A 82 1.99 11.23 7.85
C PHE A 82 1.03 10.06 7.97
N TYR A 83 1.27 9.18 8.92
CA TYR A 83 0.30 8.17 9.33
C TYR A 83 -0.86 8.83 10.10
N GLU A 84 -1.96 8.10 10.30
CA GLU A 84 -3.13 8.61 11.05
C GLU A 84 -2.81 9.06 12.49
N ASN A 85 -1.78 8.48 13.11
CA ASN A 85 -1.29 8.90 14.44
C ASN A 85 -0.48 10.22 14.41
N GLY A 86 -0.26 10.81 13.24
CA GLY A 86 0.54 12.02 13.03
C GLY A 86 2.04 11.79 12.91
N GLU A 87 2.51 10.54 13.00
CA GLU A 87 3.91 10.20 12.78
C GLU A 87 4.28 10.39 11.31
N PHE A 88 5.51 10.83 11.07
CA PHE A 88 6.04 10.98 9.72
C PHE A 88 6.09 9.62 9.01
N SER A 89 5.62 9.56 7.77
CA SER A 89 5.70 8.37 6.93
C SER A 89 6.80 8.51 5.88
N ASP A 90 6.58 9.39 4.90
CA ASP A 90 7.47 9.57 3.76
C ASP A 90 7.42 11.02 3.25
N GLU A 91 8.43 11.43 2.49
CA GLU A 91 8.43 12.68 1.73
C GLU A 91 8.98 12.51 0.32
N TYR A 92 8.49 13.33 -0.61
CA TYR A 92 8.84 13.24 -2.02
C TYR A 92 8.85 14.60 -2.69
N ASP A 93 9.64 14.70 -3.77
CA ASP A 93 9.36 15.65 -4.83
C ASP A 93 8.23 15.06 -5.70
N LEU A 94 7.11 15.77 -5.78
CA LEU A 94 5.90 15.34 -6.47
C LEU A 94 5.73 16.16 -7.75
N VAL A 95 5.64 15.48 -8.89
CA VAL A 95 5.34 16.10 -10.18
C VAL A 95 3.96 15.63 -10.62
N ILE A 96 3.05 16.58 -10.83
CA ILE A 96 1.69 16.34 -11.36
C ILE A 96 1.59 17.00 -12.74
N GLU A 97 1.22 16.22 -13.75
CA GLU A 97 1.05 16.67 -15.13
C GLU A 97 -0.38 16.41 -15.60
N LYS A 98 -1.03 17.40 -16.22
CA LYS A 98 -2.33 17.21 -16.88
C LYS A 98 -2.11 16.70 -18.31
N THR A 99 -2.76 15.60 -18.67
CA THR A 99 -2.72 15.01 -20.03
C THR A 99 -4.16 14.80 -20.51
N GLY A 100 -4.68 15.75 -21.29
CA GLY A 100 -6.10 15.76 -21.66
C GLY A 100 -6.98 15.92 -20.43
N ASP A 101 -7.92 14.99 -20.23
CA ASP A 101 -8.84 14.98 -19.09
C ASP A 101 -8.28 14.21 -17.87
N ALA A 102 -7.10 13.60 -18.00
CA ALA A 102 -6.45 12.84 -16.94
C ALA A 102 -5.24 13.58 -16.37
N TYR A 103 -4.78 13.10 -15.23
CA TYR A 103 -3.55 13.53 -14.57
C TYR A 103 -2.59 12.35 -14.44
N LYS A 104 -1.30 12.64 -14.56
CA LYS A 104 -0.20 11.74 -14.24
C LYS A 104 0.56 12.32 -13.06
N ALA A 105 0.94 11.47 -12.12
CA ALA A 105 1.76 11.86 -10.99
C ALA A 105 3.02 10.99 -10.92
N LYS A 106 4.12 11.61 -10.50
CA LYS A 106 5.37 10.93 -10.17
C LYS A 106 5.83 11.41 -8.80
N TRP A 107 6.24 10.48 -7.95
CA TRP A 107 6.88 10.76 -6.67
C TRP A 107 8.35 10.39 -6.78
N LEU A 108 9.23 11.33 -6.44
CA LEU A 108 10.66 11.19 -6.61
C LEU A 108 11.39 11.39 -5.29
N VAL A 109 12.50 10.66 -5.15
CA VAL A 109 13.50 10.86 -4.10
C VAL A 109 14.83 11.05 -4.81
N ASN A 110 15.52 12.18 -4.56
CA ASN A 110 16.78 12.53 -5.21
C ASN A 110 16.72 12.45 -6.75
N GLY A 111 15.59 12.85 -7.33
CA GLY A 111 15.35 12.79 -8.78
C GLY A 111 15.05 11.40 -9.36
N GLN A 112 15.02 10.34 -8.54
CA GLN A 112 14.64 9.00 -8.96
C GLN A 112 13.17 8.73 -8.67
N VAL A 113 12.44 8.22 -9.67
CA VAL A 113 10.99 7.94 -9.55
C VAL A 113 10.76 6.70 -8.69
N GLN A 114 10.10 6.90 -7.54
CA GLN A 114 9.75 5.85 -6.58
C GLN A 114 8.32 5.34 -6.77
N ALA A 115 7.42 6.19 -7.25
CA ALA A 115 6.04 5.82 -7.53
C ALA A 115 5.49 6.59 -8.74
N ILE A 116 4.51 5.97 -9.40
CA ILE A 116 3.77 6.57 -10.51
C ILE A 116 2.27 6.42 -10.26
N GLY A 117 1.49 7.37 -10.76
CA GLY A 117 0.04 7.36 -10.60
C GLY A 117 -0.70 8.01 -11.76
N VAL A 118 -1.96 7.64 -11.88
CA VAL A 118 -2.92 8.22 -12.83
C VAL A 118 -4.19 8.57 -12.09
N GLY A 119 -4.78 9.71 -12.44
CA GLY A 119 -5.96 10.22 -11.76
C GLY A 119 -6.79 11.15 -12.61
N MET A 120 -7.84 11.67 -12.00
CA MET A 120 -8.72 12.67 -12.59
C MET A 120 -9.26 13.60 -11.51
N GLU A 121 -9.65 14.81 -11.92
CA GLU A 121 -10.39 15.70 -11.03
C GLU A 121 -11.79 15.10 -10.77
N VAL A 122 -12.16 15.02 -9.51
CA VAL A 122 -13.49 14.61 -9.04
C VAL A 122 -13.98 15.62 -8.02
N GLU A 123 -15.16 16.17 -8.25
CA GLU A 123 -15.78 17.22 -7.42
C GLU A 123 -14.81 18.38 -7.10
N ASN A 124 -14.28 18.41 -5.87
CA ASN A 124 -13.43 19.47 -5.34
C ASN A 124 -11.95 19.08 -5.23
N GLY A 125 -11.54 17.94 -5.79
CA GLY A 125 -10.19 17.43 -5.63
C GLY A 125 -9.68 16.63 -6.82
N LEU A 126 -8.45 16.14 -6.67
CA LEU A 126 -7.76 15.28 -7.62
C LEU A 126 -7.56 13.91 -6.98
N ALA A 127 -8.24 12.90 -7.52
CA ALA A 127 -8.13 11.50 -7.09
C ALA A 127 -7.12 10.77 -7.96
N ILE A 128 -6.08 10.19 -7.35
CA ILE A 128 -5.00 9.48 -8.06
C ILE A 128 -4.82 8.09 -7.46
N GLY A 129 -4.96 7.07 -8.30
CA GLY A 129 -4.46 5.72 -8.01
C GLY A 129 -2.97 5.65 -8.37
N TRP A 130 -2.17 5.02 -7.51
CA TRP A 130 -0.72 4.95 -7.69
C TRP A 130 -0.17 3.57 -7.35
N ARG A 131 1.07 3.32 -7.78
CA ARG A 131 1.85 2.13 -7.43
C ARG A 131 3.31 2.49 -7.21
N ARG A 132 4.04 1.75 -6.37
CA ARG A 132 5.51 1.90 -6.35
C ARG A 132 6.08 1.38 -7.68
N VAL A 133 7.15 2.01 -8.13
CA VAL A 133 8.05 1.42 -9.11
C VAL A 133 8.96 0.51 -8.27
N ALA A 134 8.67 -0.80 -8.26
CA ALA A 134 9.58 -1.74 -7.61
C ALA A 134 10.95 -1.68 -8.33
N ASP A 135 12.01 -1.90 -7.57
CA ASP A 135 13.32 -2.23 -8.13
C ASP A 135 13.30 -3.61 -8.81
#